data_AF-A0A817YRN8-F1
#
_entry.id   AF-A0A817YRN8-F1
#
_cell.length_a   1.000
_cell.length_b   1.000
_cell.length_c   1.000
_cell.angle_alpha   90.00
_cell.angle_beta   90.00
_cell.angle_gamma   90.00
#
_symmetry.space_group_name_H-M   'P 1'
#
loop_
_entity.id
_entity.type
_entity.pdbx_description
1 polymer ?
#
loop_
_entity_poly.entity_id
_entity_poly.type
_entity_poly.pdbx_seq_one_letter_code
_entity_poly.pdbx_strand_id
1 'polypeptide(L)'
;MVILGAGAGGVKSNVSPLMAEQYTRTTPVITEIRGKKKIIDPKVTMQSMFNWFYWAINIGALSSIITTNTEKYHSFWLAYLLPLIVFIGAIVVLIIGGNRYVRKPPSGSLLIRAGRVIGTAIGNRWRLGRLPNHPNLLDYAKEISSQVDEDGKDIVATENSNRFVDDLKKAVPQPQKPLIKVYQTMLFS
;
A
#
# COMPACT_ATOMS: atom_id res chain seq x y z
N MET A 1 8.53 17.48 -18.27
CA MET A 1 8.28 17.14 -16.85
C MET A 1 7.24 16.04 -16.64
N VAL A 2 6.15 15.98 -17.42
CA VAL A 2 5.10 14.95 -17.27
C VAL A 2 5.65 13.52 -17.38
N ILE A 3 6.48 13.22 -18.38
CA ILE A 3 7.04 11.88 -18.61
C ILE A 3 7.94 11.44 -17.45
N LEU A 4 8.82 12.33 -16.97
CA LEU A 4 9.71 12.04 -15.83
C LEU A 4 8.91 11.83 -14.53
N GLY A 5 7.88 12.65 -14.30
CA GLY A 5 7.01 12.50 -13.14
C GLY A 5 6.21 11.19 -13.16
N ALA A 6 5.64 10.85 -14.32
CA ALA A 6 4.91 9.60 -14.51
C ALA A 6 5.82 8.37 -14.35
N GLY A 7 7.02 8.41 -14.94
CA GLY A 7 8.01 7.35 -14.82
C GLY A 7 8.49 7.14 -13.38
N ALA A 8 8.86 8.22 -12.69
CA ALA A 8 9.29 8.16 -11.28
C ALA A 8 8.16 7.67 -10.36
N GLY A 9 6.93 8.13 -10.59
CA GLY A 9 5.74 7.68 -9.85
C GLY A 9 5.43 6.19 -10.09
N GLY A 10 5.54 5.74 -11.34
CA GLY A 10 5.34 4.34 -11.72
C GLY A 10 6.37 3.41 -11.08
N VAL A 11 7.65 3.77 -11.10
CA VAL A 11 8.70 2.96 -10.45
C VAL A 11 8.47 2.91 -8.93
N LYS A 12 8.27 4.07 -8.29
CA LYS A 12 8.12 4.15 -6.84
C LYS A 12 6.91 3.37 -6.31
N SER A 13 5.81 3.35 -7.06
CA SER A 13 4.59 2.61 -6.67
C SER A 13 4.73 1.09 -6.77
N ASN A 14 5.62 0.58 -7.63
CA ASN A 14 5.78 -0.86 -7.85
C ASN A 14 6.99 -1.47 -7.13
N VAL A 15 8.05 -0.69 -6.87
CA VAL A 15 9.28 -1.22 -6.24
C VAL A 15 9.03 -1.70 -4.81
N SER A 16 8.34 -0.93 -3.96
CA SER A 16 8.12 -1.34 -2.57
C SER A 16 7.24 -2.61 -2.45
N PRO A 17 6.11 -2.73 -3.18
CA PRO A 17 5.37 -3.98 -3.24
C PRO A 17 6.21 -5.14 -3.77
N LEU A 18 6.95 -4.94 -4.87
CA LEU A 18 7.80 -5.98 -5.46
C LEU A 18 8.82 -6.50 -4.44
N MET A 19 9.49 -5.61 -3.71
CA MET A 19 10.45 -5.96 -2.66
C MET A 19 9.81 -6.75 -1.53
N ALA A 20 8.65 -6.29 -1.04
CA ALA A 20 7.90 -6.99 0.00
C ALA A 20 7.42 -8.37 -0.50
N GLU A 21 7.09 -8.50 -1.77
CA GLU A 21 6.66 -9.77 -2.34
C GLU A 21 7.78 -10.80 -2.46
N GLN A 22 9.04 -10.36 -2.59
CA GLN A 22 10.18 -11.28 -2.69
C GLN A 22 10.38 -12.11 -1.43
N TYR A 23 10.01 -11.59 -0.26
CA TYR A 23 10.13 -12.34 0.99
C TYR A 23 8.86 -13.15 1.24
N THR A 24 8.94 -14.45 0.96
CA THR A 24 7.77 -15.36 1.00
C THR A 24 7.54 -15.99 2.39
N ARG A 25 8.49 -15.87 3.33
CA ARG A 25 8.35 -16.50 4.66
C ARG A 25 7.42 -15.68 5.55
N THR A 26 6.43 -16.33 6.15
CA THR A 26 5.45 -15.68 7.04
C THR A 26 5.59 -16.11 8.50
N THR A 27 6.21 -17.26 8.75
CA THR A 27 6.41 -17.81 10.10
C THR A 27 7.89 -17.72 10.52
N PRO A 28 8.16 -17.49 11.83
CA PRO A 28 9.52 -17.55 12.35
C PRO A 28 10.04 -18.99 12.27
N VAL A 29 11.24 -19.16 11.70
CA VAL A 29 11.89 -20.48 11.58
C VAL A 29 13.23 -20.44 12.30
N ILE A 30 13.49 -21.45 13.12
CA ILE A 30 14.80 -21.68 13.72
C ILE A 30 15.63 -22.39 12.67
N THR A 31 16.56 -21.68 12.04
CA THR A 31 17.50 -22.27 11.08
C THR A 31 18.89 -22.26 11.68
N GLU A 32 19.62 -23.34 11.49
CA GLU A 32 21.05 -23.38 11.82
C GLU A 32 21.84 -22.82 10.65
N ILE A 33 22.49 -21.68 10.85
CA ILE A 33 23.37 -21.06 9.86
C ILE A 33 24.77 -21.06 10.45
N ARG A 34 25.72 -21.70 9.76
CA ARG A 34 27.13 -21.79 10.20
C ARG A 34 27.29 -22.37 11.62
N GLY A 35 26.58 -23.45 11.93
CA GLY A 35 26.66 -24.13 13.23
C GLY A 35 26.02 -23.38 14.40
N LYS A 36 25.28 -22.29 14.15
CA LYS A 36 24.57 -21.51 15.18
C LYS A 36 23.07 -21.48 14.89
N LYS A 37 22.26 -21.89 15.89
CA LYS A 37 20.80 -21.76 15.85
C LYS A 37 20.45 -20.27 15.80
N LYS A 38 19.84 -19.83 14.70
CA LYS A 38 19.36 -18.46 14.53
C LYS A 38 17.85 -18.47 14.30
N ILE A 39 17.14 -17.72 15.12
CA ILE A 39 15.71 -17.47 14.93
C ILE A 39 15.62 -16.41 13.83
N ILE A 40 15.03 -16.77 12.69
CA ILE A 40 14.78 -15.83 11.59
C ILE A 40 13.33 -15.38 11.73
N ASP A 41 13.12 -14.16 12.23
CA ASP A 41 11.81 -13.51 12.23
C ASP A 41 11.58 -12.82 10.88
N PRO A 42 10.50 -13.16 10.15
CA PRO A 42 10.03 -12.45 8.98
C PRO A 42 9.98 -10.94 9.12
N LYS A 43 9.47 -10.43 10.25
CA LYS A 43 9.25 -9.00 10.47
C LYS A 43 10.57 -8.25 10.54
N VAL A 44 11.51 -8.77 11.32
CA VAL A 44 12.85 -8.19 11.50
C VAL A 44 13.64 -8.24 10.19
N THR A 45 13.50 -9.33 9.43
CA THR A 45 14.18 -9.47 8.13
C THR A 45 13.65 -8.46 7.11
N MET A 46 12.32 -8.30 7.01
CA MET A 46 11.69 -7.29 6.18
C MET A 46 12.12 -5.86 6.57
N GLN A 47 12.13 -5.57 7.86
CA GLN A 47 12.58 -4.28 8.37
C GLN A 47 14.04 -4.01 7.99
N SER A 48 14.93 -5.01 8.09
CA SER A 48 16.32 -4.88 7.67
C SER A 48 16.46 -4.63 6.17
N MET A 49 15.67 -5.30 5.33
CA MET A 49 15.63 -5.05 3.88
C MET A 49 15.23 -3.60 3.57
N PHE A 50 14.17 -3.09 4.22
CA PHE A 50 13.75 -1.70 4.07
C PHE A 50 14.79 -0.71 4.63
N ASN A 51 15.49 -1.05 5.71
CA ASN A 51 16.56 -0.22 6.24
C ASN A 51 17.70 -0.05 5.24
N TRP A 52 18.14 -1.15 4.60
CA TRP A 52 19.12 -1.10 3.51
C TRP A 52 18.63 -0.29 2.31
N PHE A 53 17.35 -0.43 1.94
CA PHE A 53 16.73 0.36 0.88
C PHE A 53 16.77 1.87 1.19
N TYR A 54 16.38 2.28 2.40
CA TYR A 54 16.44 3.68 2.80
C TYR A 54 17.87 4.21 2.89
N TRP A 55 18.81 3.40 3.36
CA TRP A 55 20.22 3.77 3.37
C TRP A 55 20.75 4.03 1.95
N ALA A 56 20.41 3.17 0.99
CA ALA A 56 20.75 3.36 -0.41
C ALA A 56 20.09 4.62 -1.02
N ILE A 57 18.85 4.94 -0.66
CA ILE A 57 18.19 6.19 -1.08
C ILE A 57 18.93 7.41 -0.56
N ASN A 58 19.33 7.40 0.72
CA ASN A 58 20.08 8.51 1.30
C ASN A 58 21.42 8.73 0.59
N ILE A 59 22.12 7.65 0.23
CA ILE A 59 23.33 7.73 -0.60
C ILE A 59 23.01 8.26 -2.00
N GLY A 60 21.93 7.76 -2.61
CA GLY A 60 21.45 8.25 -3.90
C GLY A 60 21.13 9.75 -3.89
N ALA A 61 20.62 10.29 -2.79
CA ALA A 61 20.34 11.72 -2.66
C ALA A 61 21.61 12.59 -2.73
N LEU A 62 22.77 12.05 -2.31
CA LEU A 62 24.07 12.72 -2.44
C LEU A 62 24.53 12.84 -3.91
N SER A 63 23.97 12.06 -4.84
CA SER A 63 24.29 12.16 -6.27
C SER A 63 23.95 13.55 -6.85
N SER A 64 23.04 14.29 -6.23
CA SER A 64 22.74 15.69 -6.59
C SER A 64 23.98 16.59 -6.55
N ILE A 65 24.92 16.32 -5.65
CA ILE A 65 26.19 17.05 -5.56
C ILE A 65 27.05 16.75 -6.81
N ILE A 66 27.09 15.49 -7.24
CA ILE A 66 27.84 15.08 -8.44
C ILE A 66 27.22 15.74 -9.68
N THR A 67 25.89 15.72 -9.79
CA THR A 67 25.16 16.32 -10.91
C THR A 67 25.39 17.83 -10.99
N THR A 68 25.27 18.56 -9.88
CA THR A 68 25.47 20.02 -9.85
C THR A 68 26.92 20.43 -10.09
N ASN A 69 27.90 19.65 -9.63
CA ASN A 69 29.30 19.87 -9.99
C ASN A 69 29.55 19.60 -11.49
N THR A 70 28.98 18.53 -12.04
CA THR A 70 29.12 18.22 -13.47
C THR A 70 28.49 19.31 -14.34
N GLU A 71 27.33 19.84 -13.93
CA GLU A 71 26.68 20.97 -14.58
C GLU A 71 27.57 22.21 -14.58
N LYS A 72 28.18 22.54 -13.44
CA LYS A 72 29.04 23.73 -13.29
C LYS A 72 30.33 23.65 -14.12
N TYR A 73 30.96 22.48 -14.18
CA TYR A 73 32.32 22.34 -14.75
C TYR A 73 32.35 21.79 -16.18
N HIS A 74 31.32 21.10 -16.65
CA HIS A 74 31.30 20.50 -17.99
C HIS A 74 30.20 21.08 -18.87
N SER A 75 28.95 20.66 -18.64
CA SER A 75 27.79 21.14 -19.39
C SER A 75 26.49 20.61 -18.79
N PHE A 76 25.41 21.34 -19.05
CA PHE A 76 24.06 20.95 -18.67
C PHE A 76 23.68 19.58 -19.26
N TRP A 77 24.01 19.33 -20.53
CA TRP A 77 23.65 18.07 -21.20
C TRP A 77 24.25 16.83 -20.52
N LEU A 78 25.52 16.92 -20.10
CA LEU A 78 26.20 15.81 -19.41
C LEU A 78 25.60 15.54 -18.03
N ALA A 79 25.10 16.57 -17.35
CA ALA A 79 24.40 16.43 -16.07
C ALA A 79 23.08 15.65 -16.19
N TYR A 80 22.35 15.77 -17.32
CA TYR A 80 21.15 14.94 -17.58
C TYR A 80 21.48 13.52 -18.03
N LEU A 81 22.67 13.28 -18.58
CA LEU A 81 23.10 11.95 -19.01
C LEU A 81 23.42 11.04 -17.82
N LEU A 82 23.96 11.60 -16.73
CA LEU A 82 24.26 10.90 -15.48
C LEU A 82 23.08 10.06 -14.94
N PRO A 83 21.89 10.63 -14.65
CA PRO A 83 20.76 9.86 -14.16
C PRO A 83 20.23 8.87 -15.21
N LEU A 84 20.38 9.17 -16.52
CA LEU A 84 19.96 8.25 -17.59
C LEU A 84 20.80 6.96 -17.55
N ILE A 85 22.13 7.06 -17.43
CA ILE A 85 23.03 5.91 -17.36
C ILE A 85 22.71 5.05 -16.14
N VAL A 86 22.50 5.68 -14.98
CA VAL A 86 22.13 4.97 -13.75
C VAL A 86 20.79 4.24 -13.92
N PHE A 87 19.82 4.87 -14.57
CA PHE A 87 18.51 4.26 -14.82
C PHE A 87 18.60 3.06 -15.77
N ILE A 88 19.39 3.17 -16.84
CA ILE A 88 19.67 2.05 -17.75
C ILE A 88 20.34 0.89 -16.97
N GLY A 89 21.33 1.18 -16.12
CA GLY A 89 21.95 0.19 -15.27
C GLY A 89 20.96 -0.53 -14.36
N ALA A 90 20.03 0.21 -13.74
CA ALA A 90 18.97 -0.36 -12.91
C ALA A 90 18.04 -1.29 -13.71
N ILE A 91 17.66 -0.92 -14.94
CA ILE A 91 16.87 -1.77 -15.84
C ILE A 91 17.61 -3.06 -16.17
N VAL A 92 18.90 -2.98 -16.50
CA VAL A 92 19.73 -4.14 -16.82
C VAL A 92 19.79 -5.10 -15.63
N VAL A 93 20.01 -4.59 -14.42
CA VAL A 93 20.01 -5.40 -13.18
C VAL A 93 18.65 -6.07 -12.96
N LEU A 94 17.55 -5.36 -13.20
CA LEU A 94 16.19 -5.90 -13.08
C LEU A 94 15.95 -7.03 -14.09
N ILE A 95 16.38 -6.87 -15.34
CA ILE A 95 16.23 -7.89 -16.38
C ILE A 95 17.03 -9.14 -16.03
N ILE A 96 18.29 -8.98 -15.62
CA ILE A 96 19.16 -10.10 -15.21
C ILE A 96 18.61 -10.80 -13.97
N GLY A 97 18.11 -10.04 -13.00
CA GLY A 97 17.45 -10.56 -11.80
C GLY A 97 16.08 -11.20 -12.06
N GLY A 98 15.51 -10.99 -13.24
CA GLY A 98 14.16 -11.38 -13.65
C GLY A 98 13.79 -12.84 -13.39
N ASN A 99 14.77 -13.74 -13.50
CA ASN A 99 14.57 -15.18 -13.33
C ASN A 99 14.62 -15.64 -11.86
N ARG A 100 15.04 -14.77 -10.93
CA ARG A 100 15.10 -15.06 -9.49
C ARG A 100 13.94 -14.45 -8.71
N TYR A 101 13.11 -13.61 -9.34
CA TYR A 101 11.99 -12.98 -8.67
C TYR A 101 10.84 -13.96 -8.44
N VAL A 102 10.27 -13.91 -7.23
CA VAL A 102 9.04 -14.61 -6.90
C VAL A 102 7.89 -13.90 -7.61
N ARG A 103 7.22 -14.62 -8.51
CA ARG A 103 6.03 -14.13 -9.22
C ARG A 103 4.79 -14.61 -8.49
N LYS A 104 4.11 -13.70 -7.79
CA LYS A 104 2.82 -14.00 -7.16
C LYS A 104 1.70 -13.91 -8.22
N PRO A 105 0.65 -14.74 -8.11
CA PRO A 105 -0.52 -14.60 -8.97
C PRO A 105 -1.15 -13.21 -8.78
N PRO A 106 -1.78 -12.64 -9.82
CA PRO A 106 -2.36 -11.31 -9.75
C PRO A 106 -3.43 -11.26 -8.65
N SER A 107 -3.10 -10.61 -7.54
CA SER A 107 -4.10 -10.27 -6.53
C SER A 107 -4.93 -9.11 -7.09
N GLY A 108 -6.25 -9.26 -7.12
CA GLY A 108 -7.14 -8.25 -7.69
C GLY A 108 -6.93 -6.85 -7.11
N SER A 109 -7.30 -5.80 -7.86
CA SER A 109 -7.06 -4.42 -7.44
C SER A 109 -7.85 -4.05 -6.19
N LEU A 110 -7.14 -3.89 -5.08
CA LEU A 110 -7.69 -3.46 -3.79
C LEU A 110 -8.33 -2.07 -3.90
N LEU A 111 -7.73 -1.16 -4.68
CA LEU A 111 -8.27 0.19 -4.89
C LEU A 111 -9.61 0.17 -5.63
N ILE A 112 -9.75 -0.67 -6.66
CA ILE A 112 -11.03 -0.80 -7.37
C ILE A 112 -12.10 -1.37 -6.44
N ARG A 113 -11.74 -2.36 -5.61
CA ARG A 113 -12.66 -2.92 -4.61
C ARG A 113 -13.07 -1.89 -3.57
N ALA A 114 -12.11 -1.13 -3.03
CA ALA A 114 -12.37 -0.04 -2.09
C ALA A 114 -13.23 1.07 -2.70
N GLY A 115 -12.93 1.48 -3.94
CA GLY A 115 -13.68 2.50 -4.67
C GLY A 115 -15.12 2.09 -4.94
N ARG A 116 -15.37 0.83 -5.30
CA ARG A 116 -16.72 0.29 -5.43
C ARG A 116 -17.48 0.31 -4.11
N VAL A 117 -16.86 -0.14 -3.02
CA VAL A 117 -17.46 -0.14 -1.67
C VAL A 117 -17.80 1.28 -1.20
N ILE A 118 -16.91 2.24 -1.44
CA ILE A 118 -17.16 3.65 -1.10
C ILE A 118 -18.28 4.23 -1.97
N GLY A 119 -18.23 3.98 -3.29
CA GLY A 119 -19.24 4.47 -4.24
C GLY A 119 -20.64 3.94 -3.92
N THR A 120 -20.77 2.66 -3.59
CA THR A 120 -22.05 2.07 -3.18
C THR A 120 -22.50 2.63 -1.84
N ALA A 121 -21.61 2.72 -0.84
CA ALA A 121 -21.94 3.30 0.45
C ALA A 121 -22.43 4.75 0.36
N ILE A 122 -21.77 5.57 -0.47
CA ILE A 122 -22.17 6.96 -0.72
C ILE A 122 -23.55 6.97 -1.40
N GLY A 123 -23.70 6.31 -2.55
CA GLY A 123 -24.96 6.29 -3.31
C GLY A 123 -26.17 5.87 -2.47
N ASN A 124 -25.97 4.91 -1.56
CA ASN A 124 -27.02 4.42 -0.67
C ASN A 124 -27.35 5.41 0.45
N ARG A 125 -26.36 6.09 1.01
CA ARG A 125 -26.63 7.18 1.97
C ARG A 125 -27.44 8.31 1.34
N TRP A 126 -27.24 8.59 0.06
CA TRP A 126 -28.06 9.55 -0.69
C TRP A 126 -29.49 9.06 -0.92
N ARG A 127 -29.69 7.75 -1.18
CA ARG A 127 -31.01 7.16 -1.43
C ARG A 127 -31.85 6.90 -0.17
N LEU A 128 -31.23 6.35 0.87
CA LEU A 128 -31.89 5.87 2.10
C LEU A 128 -31.86 6.91 3.23
N GLY A 129 -31.12 8.01 3.05
CA GLY A 129 -30.86 8.95 4.14
C GLY A 129 -30.03 8.31 5.26
N ARG A 130 -30.08 8.91 6.46
CA ARG A 130 -29.30 8.42 7.62
C ARG A 130 -30.07 7.32 8.35
N LEU A 131 -29.65 6.07 8.18
CA LEU A 131 -30.16 4.91 8.90
C LEU A 131 -29.93 5.08 10.43
N PRO A 132 -30.95 4.82 11.28
CA PRO A 132 -30.84 4.96 12.73
C PRO A 132 -29.78 4.05 13.38
N ASN A 133 -29.55 2.87 12.80
CA ASN A 133 -28.70 1.82 13.37
C ASN A 133 -27.27 1.75 12.80
N HIS A 134 -26.94 2.62 11.83
CA HIS A 134 -25.64 2.63 11.16
C HIS A 134 -24.94 3.99 11.26
N PRO A 135 -24.09 4.18 12.29
CA PRO A 135 -23.38 5.45 12.47
C PRO A 135 -22.32 5.68 11.40
N ASN A 136 -21.78 4.62 10.76
CA ASN A 136 -20.68 4.72 9.81
C ASN A 136 -21.15 4.50 8.37
N LEU A 137 -20.57 5.26 7.45
CA LEU A 137 -20.85 5.17 6.01
C LEU A 137 -20.60 3.77 5.46
N LEU A 138 -19.54 3.10 5.93
CA LEU A 138 -19.16 1.76 5.45
C LEU A 138 -20.12 0.66 5.90
N ASP A 139 -21.00 0.93 6.87
CA ASP A 139 -22.04 -0.03 7.26
C ASP A 139 -23.11 -0.20 6.18
N TYR A 140 -23.39 0.86 5.41
CA TYR A 140 -24.32 0.83 4.27
C TYR A 140 -23.86 -0.11 3.15
N ALA A 141 -22.56 -0.42 3.10
CA ALA A 141 -22.02 -1.39 2.15
C ALA A 141 -22.29 -2.85 2.57
N LYS A 142 -22.51 -3.12 3.87
CA LYS A 142 -22.81 -4.47 4.39
C LYS A 142 -24.29 -4.82 4.29
N GLU A 143 -25.18 -3.86 4.43
CA GLU A 143 -26.63 -4.08 4.32
C GLU A 143 -27.03 -4.59 2.92
N ILE A 144 -26.34 -4.08 1.89
CA ILE A 144 -26.59 -4.51 0.51
C ILE A 144 -25.92 -5.86 0.19
N SER A 145 -24.79 -6.23 0.82
CA SER A 145 -24.23 -7.58 0.61
C SER A 145 -25.17 -8.68 1.11
N SER A 146 -26.01 -8.41 2.12
CA SER A 146 -27.06 -9.34 2.54
C SER A 146 -28.34 -9.29 1.69
N GLN A 147 -28.60 -8.21 0.95
CA GLN A 147 -29.81 -8.08 0.10
C GLN A 147 -29.59 -8.50 -1.36
N VAL A 148 -28.34 -8.47 -1.86
CA VAL A 148 -28.00 -8.76 -3.27
C VAL A 148 -27.59 -10.23 -3.49
N ASP A 149 -27.55 -11.04 -2.43
CA ASP A 149 -27.25 -12.48 -2.50
C ASP A 149 -28.33 -13.32 -3.24
N GLU A 150 -29.52 -12.76 -3.53
CA GLU A 150 -30.57 -13.48 -4.27
C GLU A 150 -30.37 -13.53 -5.80
N ASP A 151 -29.54 -12.66 -6.41
CA ASP A 151 -29.42 -12.53 -7.88
C ASP A 151 -28.07 -13.01 -8.47
N GLY A 152 -27.21 -13.64 -7.66
CA GLY A 152 -26.13 -14.51 -8.15
C GLY A 152 -25.03 -13.88 -9.02
N LYS A 153 -24.88 -12.55 -9.04
CA LYS A 153 -23.83 -11.86 -9.80
C LYS A 153 -23.29 -10.63 -9.08
N ASP A 154 -22.51 -10.79 -8.01
CA ASP A 154 -21.53 -9.76 -7.63
C ASP A 154 -20.39 -10.25 -6.70
N ILE A 155 -19.17 -9.91 -7.09
CA ILE A 155 -17.87 -10.18 -6.42
C ILE A 155 -17.69 -9.49 -5.05
N VAL A 156 -18.75 -8.86 -4.52
CA VAL A 156 -18.74 -8.06 -3.29
C VAL A 156 -19.49 -8.76 -2.13
N ALA A 157 -20.17 -9.88 -2.36
CA ALA A 157 -20.90 -10.62 -1.32
C ALA A 157 -20.18 -11.87 -0.78
N THR A 158 -18.88 -12.05 -1.05
CA THR A 158 -18.13 -13.14 -0.40
C THR A 158 -17.86 -12.78 1.08
N GLU A 159 -17.78 -13.76 1.99
CA GLU A 159 -17.34 -13.60 3.40
C GLU A 159 -16.09 -12.70 3.56
N ASN A 160 -15.16 -12.80 2.60
CA ASN A 160 -13.96 -11.97 2.50
C ASN A 160 -14.24 -10.47 2.29
N SER A 161 -15.41 -10.09 1.81
CA SER A 161 -15.84 -8.71 1.58
C SER A 161 -16.33 -8.04 2.85
N ASN A 162 -17.11 -8.75 3.67
CA ASN A 162 -17.53 -8.24 4.97
C ASN A 162 -16.33 -8.03 5.89
N ARG A 163 -15.37 -8.96 5.86
CA ARG A 163 -14.06 -8.80 6.52
C ARG A 163 -13.28 -7.61 5.98
N PHE A 164 -13.23 -7.43 4.65
CA PHE A 164 -12.57 -6.30 4.02
C PHE A 164 -13.19 -4.95 4.42
N VAL A 165 -14.52 -4.87 4.52
CA VAL A 165 -15.22 -3.67 5.01
C VAL A 165 -14.84 -3.38 6.47
N ASP A 166 -14.66 -4.40 7.31
CA ASP A 166 -14.20 -4.20 8.69
C ASP A 166 -12.74 -3.77 8.77
N ASP A 167 -11.88 -4.30 7.91
CA ASP A 167 -10.50 -3.85 7.81
C ASP A 167 -10.41 -2.40 7.30
N LEU A 168 -11.28 -1.99 6.37
CA LEU A 168 -11.42 -0.58 5.96
C LEU A 168 -11.90 0.31 7.10
N LYS A 169 -12.84 -0.15 7.94
CA LYS A 169 -13.28 0.63 9.11
C LYS A 169 -12.17 0.84 10.12
N LYS A 170 -11.30 -0.16 10.31
CA LYS A 170 -10.13 -0.02 11.20
C LYS A 170 -9.10 0.97 10.63
N ALA A 171 -9.01 1.07 9.30
CA ALA A 171 -8.07 1.97 8.63
C ALA A 171 -8.58 3.42 8.49
N VAL A 172 -9.90 3.63 8.41
CA VAL A 172 -10.50 4.97 8.25
C VAL A 172 -10.82 5.57 9.63
N PRO A 173 -10.40 6.83 9.92
CA PRO A 173 -10.78 7.53 11.14
C PRO A 173 -12.30 7.60 11.28
N GLN A 174 -12.85 7.01 12.33
CA GLN A 174 -14.29 7.00 12.56
C GLN A 174 -14.73 8.32 13.20
N PRO A 175 -15.90 8.87 12.84
CA PRO A 175 -16.44 10.03 13.50
C PRO A 175 -16.62 9.73 14.99
N GLN A 176 -15.94 10.49 15.84
CA GLN A 176 -16.02 10.33 17.29
C GLN A 176 -17.46 10.61 17.73
N LYS A 177 -18.08 9.68 18.47
CA LYS A 177 -19.45 9.84 18.99
C LYS A 177 -19.55 11.20 19.67
N PRO A 178 -20.52 12.06 19.33
CA PRO A 178 -20.64 13.36 19.96
C PRO A 178 -20.85 13.19 21.47
N LEU A 179 -19.98 13.83 22.26
CA LEU A 179 -19.95 13.83 23.74
C LEU A 179 -21.24 14.38 24.39
N ILE A 180 -22.23 14.78 23.60
CA ILE A 180 -23.44 15.48 24.03
C ILE A 180 -24.34 14.58 24.92
N LYS A 181 -24.29 13.26 24.77
CA LYS A 181 -25.09 12.35 25.63
C LYS A 181 -24.54 12.17 27.05
N VAL A 182 -23.26 12.44 27.31
CA VAL A 182 -22.68 12.24 28.65
C VAL A 182 -23.06 13.39 29.59
N TYR A 183 -23.09 14.63 29.11
CA TYR A 183 -23.49 15.77 29.92
C TYR A 183 -24.99 15.79 30.27
N GLN A 184 -25.87 15.32 29.37
CA GLN A 184 -27.30 15.23 29.68
C GLN A 184 -27.65 14.12 30.68
N THR A 185 -26.78 13.13 30.90
CA THR A 185 -27.04 12.10 31.93
C THR A 185 -26.46 12.50 33.30
N MET A 186 -25.45 13.38 33.31
CA MET A 186 -24.80 13.85 34.54
C MET A 186 -25.47 15.11 35.14
N LEU A 187 -26.21 15.88 34.34
CA LEU A 187 -26.98 17.06 34.80
C LEU A 187 -28.39 16.72 35.37
N PHE A 188 -28.80 15.45 35.30
CA PHE A 188 -30.10 14.97 35.80
C PHE A 188 -29.96 13.80 36.80
N SER A 189 -28.81 13.66 37.47
CA SER A 189 -28.61 12.72 38.58
C SER A 189 -28.23 13.43 39.86
#